data_AF-A0A9P8CV76-F1
#
_entry.id   AF-A0A9P8CV76-F1
#
_cell.length_a   1.000
_cell.length_b   1.000
_cell.length_c   1.000
_cell.angle_alpha   90.00
_cell.angle_beta   90.00
_cell.angle_gamma   90.00
#
_symmetry.space_group_name_H-M   'P 1'
#
loop_
_entity.id
_entity.type
_entity.pdbx_description
1 polymer ?
#
loop_
_entity_poly.entity_id
_entity_poly.type
_entity_poly.pdbx_seq_one_letter_code
_entity_poly.pdbx_strand_id
1 'polypeptide(L)'
;MERDSTVPASSATPRIAQLTLDTGAITSVYPYEDVTTLLAAATKDMNVGQLVQVETFSLFDAMCAIVIMDPKMDTGMVLDDYLTRPQYDINRLLNPKEFIWIFDNILVGQVTTLLSGQGASPMLVD
;
A
#
# COMPACT_ATOMS: atom_id res chain seq x y z
N MET A 1 -30.72 -27.89 34.23
CA MET A 1 -29.90 -26.97 35.05
C MET A 1 -28.48 -26.98 34.49
N GLU A 2 -28.33 -26.87 33.18
CA GLU A 2 -28.36 -25.60 32.41
C GLU A 2 -27.30 -24.61 32.86
N ARG A 3 -26.27 -24.52 32.00
CA ARG A 3 -25.48 -23.36 31.53
C ARG A 3 -24.27 -23.96 30.82
N ASP A 4 -24.40 -24.45 29.59
CA ASP A 4 -24.32 -23.70 28.33
C ASP A 4 -23.74 -22.27 28.44
N SER A 5 -22.52 -22.10 27.93
CA SER A 5 -22.15 -20.94 27.10
C SER A 5 -20.78 -21.22 26.49
N THR A 6 -20.85 -21.84 25.32
CA THR A 6 -19.89 -21.77 24.21
C THR A 6 -19.04 -20.49 24.20
N VAL A 7 -17.71 -20.68 24.20
CA VAL A 7 -16.74 -19.65 23.79
C VAL A 7 -16.97 -19.34 22.32
N PRO A 8 -17.34 -18.11 21.93
CA PRO A 8 -17.52 -17.82 20.51
C PRO A 8 -16.17 -17.69 19.84
N ALA A 9 -16.02 -18.46 18.76
CA ALA A 9 -14.95 -18.33 17.78
C ALA A 9 -14.83 -16.87 17.33
N SER A 10 -13.61 -16.33 17.43
CA SER A 10 -13.23 -15.04 16.86
C SER A 10 -13.31 -15.12 15.33
N SER A 11 -14.50 -14.87 14.79
CA SER A 11 -14.71 -14.63 13.37
C SER A 11 -14.23 -13.22 13.05
N ALA A 12 -12.95 -13.09 12.69
CA ALA A 12 -12.42 -11.90 12.04
C ALA A 12 -13.11 -11.72 10.69
N THR A 13 -14.27 -11.09 10.72
CA THR A 13 -15.02 -10.67 9.53
C THR A 13 -14.25 -9.48 8.93
N PRO A 14 -13.93 -9.50 7.62
CA PRO A 14 -13.20 -8.40 7.00
C PRO A 14 -14.01 -7.12 7.15
N ARG A 15 -13.41 -6.14 7.82
CA ARG A 15 -13.98 -4.83 8.18
C ARG A 15 -14.12 -3.89 6.96
N ILE A 16 -14.38 -4.45 5.77
CA ILE A 16 -14.58 -3.72 4.51
C ILE A 16 -16.06 -3.78 4.07
N ALA A 17 -16.86 -4.73 4.57
CA ALA A 17 -18.24 -4.93 4.13
C ALA A 17 -19.29 -3.97 4.71
N GLN A 18 -18.89 -2.88 5.39
CA GLN A 18 -19.83 -1.88 5.95
C GLN A 18 -19.52 -0.44 5.53
N LEU A 19 -19.00 -0.23 4.33
CA LEU A 19 -19.26 1.03 3.61
C LEU A 19 -20.56 0.87 2.85
N THR A 20 -21.67 0.79 3.59
CA THR A 20 -22.98 1.08 3.03
C THR A 20 -22.90 2.54 2.61
N LEU A 21 -22.84 2.80 1.31
CA LEU A 21 -22.98 4.13 0.74
C LEU A 21 -24.42 4.58 0.98
N ASP A 22 -24.70 5.01 2.20
CA ASP A 22 -25.83 5.82 2.54
C ASP A 22 -25.72 7.10 1.74
N THR A 23 -26.47 7.14 0.65
CA THR A 23 -26.76 8.34 -0.12
C THR A 23 -27.55 9.28 0.78
N GLY A 24 -26.85 9.95 1.67
CA GLY A 24 -27.37 10.78 2.74
C GLY A 24 -26.29 11.77 3.14
N ALA A 25 -26.14 12.80 2.31
CA ALA A 25 -25.41 14.05 2.58
C ALA A 25 -24.30 13.95 3.64
N ILE A 26 -23.16 13.37 3.25
CA ILE A 26 -21.88 13.64 3.90
C ILE A 26 -21.64 15.15 3.75
N THR A 27 -22.02 15.94 4.75
CA THR A 27 -21.61 17.35 4.86
C THR A 27 -20.14 17.34 5.22
N SER A 28 -19.31 17.12 4.20
CA SER A 28 -17.89 17.41 4.27
C SER A 28 -17.70 18.85 4.75
N VAL A 29 -16.73 19.04 5.65
CA VAL A 29 -16.31 20.37 6.16
C VAL A 29 -15.89 21.30 5.01
N TYR A 30 -15.58 20.75 3.84
CA TYR A 30 -15.33 21.45 2.59
C TYR A 30 -16.40 21.10 1.54
N PRO A 31 -16.95 22.07 0.79
CA PRO A 31 -17.84 21.78 -0.32
C PRO A 31 -17.03 21.11 -1.44
N TYR A 32 -17.08 19.79 -1.51
CA TYR A 32 -16.57 19.03 -2.65
C TYR A 32 -17.65 18.93 -3.71
N GLU A 33 -17.32 19.29 -4.94
CA GLU A 33 -18.17 19.12 -6.11
C GLU A 33 -17.63 17.98 -6.96
N ASP A 34 -18.50 17.07 -7.41
CA ASP A 34 -18.12 16.01 -8.34
C ASP A 34 -17.96 16.58 -9.76
N VAL A 35 -16.72 16.56 -10.27
CA VAL A 35 -16.35 17.07 -11.60
C VAL A 35 -16.03 15.94 -12.60
N THR A 36 -16.36 14.69 -12.28
CA THR A 36 -16.03 13.51 -13.11
C THR A 36 -16.63 13.63 -14.51
N THR A 37 -17.88 14.10 -14.62
CA THR A 37 -18.58 14.25 -15.90
C THR A 37 -17.98 15.35 -16.77
N LEU A 38 -17.54 16.45 -16.15
CA LEU A 38 -16.87 17.56 -16.82
C LEU A 38 -15.55 17.11 -17.43
N LEU A 39 -14.70 16.43 -16.64
CA LEU A 39 -13.42 15.91 -17.12
C LEU A 39 -13.60 14.86 -18.23
N ALA A 40 -14.61 13.99 -18.11
CA ALA A 40 -14.93 13.00 -19.13
C ALA A 40 -15.47 13.63 -20.44
N ALA A 41 -16.11 14.79 -20.36
CA ALA A 41 -16.53 15.54 -21.55
C ALA A 41 -15.34 16.26 -22.20
N ALA A 42 -14.54 16.98 -21.41
CA ALA A 42 -13.37 17.72 -21.91
C ALA A 42 -12.33 16.82 -22.58
N THR A 43 -12.14 15.60 -22.09
CA THR A 43 -11.20 14.63 -22.68
C THR A 43 -11.66 14.09 -24.04
N LYS A 44 -12.96 14.15 -24.37
CA LYS A 44 -13.47 13.72 -25.69
C LYS A 44 -13.10 14.70 -26.81
N ASP A 45 -12.92 15.96 -26.47
CA ASP A 45 -12.55 17.02 -27.42
C ASP A 45 -11.04 17.05 -27.70
N MET A 46 -10.24 16.24 -26.99
CA MET A 46 -8.79 16.15 -27.19
C MET A 46 -8.45 15.22 -28.36
N ASN A 47 -7.55 15.67 -29.23
CA ASN A 47 -6.97 14.85 -30.29
C ASN A 47 -5.87 13.93 -29.73
N VAL A 48 -5.67 12.80 -30.41
CA VAL A 48 -4.57 11.87 -30.09
C VAL A 48 -3.23 12.62 -30.16
N GLY A 49 -2.44 12.52 -29.09
CA GLY A 49 -1.14 13.19 -28.97
C GLY A 49 -1.18 14.57 -28.30
N GLN A 50 -2.35 15.07 -27.92
CA GLN A 50 -2.47 16.28 -27.10
C GLN A 50 -2.32 15.95 -25.61
N LEU A 51 -1.66 16.85 -24.87
CA LEU A 51 -1.45 16.75 -23.42
C LEU A 51 -1.72 18.11 -22.79
N VAL A 52 -2.52 18.12 -21.74
CA VAL A 52 -2.73 19.31 -20.88
C VAL A 52 -1.80 19.17 -19.69
N GLN A 53 -0.86 20.09 -19.54
CA GLN A 53 0.08 20.12 -18.42
C GLN A 53 0.33 21.56 -17.97
N VAL A 54 0.81 21.72 -16.74
CA VAL A 54 1.25 23.01 -16.20
C VAL A 54 2.64 23.34 -16.76
N GLU A 55 2.94 24.61 -17.02
CA GLU A 55 4.24 25.04 -17.60
C GLU A 55 5.47 24.60 -16.79
N THR A 56 5.30 24.43 -15.47
CA THR A 56 6.38 24.03 -14.55
C THR A 56 6.56 22.52 -14.47
N PHE A 57 5.69 21.72 -15.09
CA PHE A 57 5.74 20.26 -15.02
C PHE A 57 6.18 19.72 -16.38
N SER A 58 7.33 19.06 -16.41
CA SER A 58 7.86 18.48 -17.64
C SER A 58 7.47 17.02 -17.79
N LEU A 59 7.48 16.53 -19.04
CA LEU A 59 7.28 15.10 -19.30
C LEU A 59 8.37 14.24 -18.64
N PHE A 60 9.58 14.78 -18.43
CA PHE A 60 10.65 14.07 -17.72
C PHE A 60 10.29 13.82 -16.25
N ASP A 61 9.61 14.76 -15.60
CA ASP A 61 9.13 14.59 -14.23
C ASP A 61 8.03 13.53 -14.16
N ALA A 62 7.18 13.48 -15.19
CA ALA A 62 6.12 12.47 -15.31
C ALA A 62 6.65 11.04 -15.45
N MET A 63 7.86 10.83 -16.02
CA MET A 63 8.45 9.50 -16.14
C MET A 63 8.78 8.85 -14.79
N CYS A 64 8.97 9.67 -13.75
CA CYS A 64 9.24 9.22 -12.39
C CYS A 64 7.95 9.13 -11.54
N ALA A 65 6.79 9.42 -12.11
CA ALA A 65 5.52 9.36 -11.40
C ALA A 65 5.16 7.91 -11.04
N ILE A 66 4.59 7.74 -9.85
CA ILE A 66 4.07 6.45 -9.38
C ILE A 66 2.72 6.19 -10.06
N VAL A 67 2.54 4.98 -10.59
CA VAL A 67 1.30 4.53 -11.22
C VAL A 67 0.52 3.69 -10.23
N ILE A 68 -0.70 4.13 -9.90
CA ILE A 68 -1.59 3.42 -8.97
C ILE A 68 -2.19 2.20 -9.69
N MET A 69 -2.39 1.09 -8.96
CA MET A 69 -2.86 -0.21 -9.45
C MET A 69 -1.90 -0.94 -10.41
N ASP A 70 -0.62 -0.55 -10.45
CA ASP A 70 0.42 -1.29 -11.15
C ASP A 70 1.19 -2.17 -10.13
N PRO A 71 1.26 -3.51 -10.30
CA PRO A 71 1.91 -4.41 -9.34
C PRO A 71 3.38 -4.11 -9.02
N LYS A 72 4.09 -3.42 -9.92
CA LYS A 72 5.50 -3.08 -9.74
C LYS A 72 5.70 -1.65 -9.19
N MET A 73 4.82 -0.72 -9.55
CA MET A 73 4.96 0.70 -9.20
C MET A 73 4.14 1.08 -7.96
N ASP A 74 3.09 0.31 -7.63
CA ASP A 74 2.19 0.57 -6.52
C ASP A 74 2.50 -0.34 -5.32
N THR A 75 3.15 0.23 -4.30
CA THR A 75 3.43 -0.48 -3.04
C THR A 75 2.17 -0.73 -2.20
N GLY A 76 1.07 -0.03 -2.50
CA GLY A 76 -0.24 -0.25 -1.87
C GLY A 76 -1.02 -1.41 -2.49
N MET A 77 -0.58 -1.93 -3.63
CA MET A 77 -1.18 -3.10 -4.24
C MET A 77 -0.77 -4.35 -3.48
N VAL A 78 -1.75 -4.98 -2.82
CA VAL A 78 -1.49 -6.22 -2.09
C VAL A 78 -1.41 -7.38 -3.09
N LEU A 79 -0.21 -7.90 -3.31
CA LEU A 79 -0.02 -9.16 -4.04
C LEU A 79 -0.35 -10.35 -3.13
N ASP A 80 -0.79 -11.46 -3.74
CA ASP A 80 -1.18 -12.70 -3.03
C ASP A 80 -0.09 -13.21 -2.07
N ASP A 81 1.18 -12.98 -2.42
CA ASP A 81 2.33 -13.35 -1.60
C ASP A 81 2.38 -12.61 -0.24
N TYR A 82 1.87 -11.38 -0.15
CA TYR A 82 1.82 -10.63 1.11
C TYR A 82 0.67 -11.09 2.01
N LEU A 83 -0.42 -11.59 1.43
CA LEU A 83 -1.55 -12.13 2.20
C LEU A 83 -1.21 -13.45 2.89
N THR A 84 -0.28 -14.21 2.33
CA THR A 84 0.16 -15.51 2.86
C THR A 84 1.33 -15.39 3.84
N ARG A 85 2.01 -14.23 3.91
CA ARG A 85 3.07 -13.99 4.90
C ARG A 85 2.50 -13.98 6.31
N PRO A 86 3.01 -14.81 7.25
CA PRO A 86 2.57 -14.76 8.63
C PRO A 86 2.95 -13.40 9.24
N GLN A 87 2.02 -12.80 9.98
CA GLN A 87 2.29 -11.56 10.70
C GLN A 87 3.34 -11.80 11.78
N TYR A 88 4.43 -11.02 11.74
CA TYR A 88 5.49 -11.11 12.74
C TYR A 88 5.07 -10.40 14.03
N ASP A 89 5.01 -11.13 15.14
CA ASP A 89 4.76 -10.57 16.47
C ASP A 89 6.06 -10.07 17.09
N ILE A 90 6.15 -8.76 17.28
CA ILE A 90 7.33 -8.07 17.86
C ILE A 90 7.55 -8.47 19.33
N ASN A 91 6.51 -8.89 20.05
CA ASN A 91 6.60 -9.23 21.47
C ASN A 91 7.01 -10.69 21.72
N ARG A 92 7.15 -11.49 20.65
CA ARG A 92 7.56 -12.88 20.76
C ARG A 92 9.02 -12.96 21.22
N LEU A 93 9.28 -13.81 22.22
CA LEU A 93 10.65 -14.11 22.66
C LEU A 93 11.42 -14.85 21.56
N LEU A 94 12.61 -14.35 21.24
CA LEU A 94 13.52 -14.88 20.24
C LEU A 94 14.41 -15.98 20.83
N ASN A 95 14.54 -17.09 20.12
CA ASN A 95 15.56 -18.08 20.46
C ASN A 95 16.96 -17.57 20.10
N PRO A 96 18.04 -17.98 20.79
CA PRO A 96 19.40 -17.56 20.46
C PRO A 96 19.79 -17.83 19.00
N LYS A 97 19.31 -18.93 18.42
CA LYS A 97 19.53 -19.26 17.01
C LYS A 97 18.83 -18.27 16.06
N GLU A 98 17.57 -17.91 16.37
CA GLU A 98 16.80 -16.94 15.57
C GLU A 98 17.44 -15.56 15.67
N PHE A 99 17.88 -15.16 16.87
CA PHE A 99 18.60 -13.91 17.09
C PHE A 99 19.89 -13.86 16.27
N ILE A 100 20.74 -14.88 16.35
CA ILE A 100 21.99 -14.94 15.58
C ILE A 100 21.70 -14.88 14.07
N TRP A 101 20.66 -15.58 13.61
CA TRP A 101 20.25 -15.54 12.20
C TRP A 101 19.81 -14.14 11.76
N ILE A 102 18.99 -13.43 12.55
CA ILE A 102 18.59 -12.05 12.24
C ILE A 102 19.80 -11.13 12.19
N PHE A 103 20.71 -11.23 13.17
CA PHE A 103 21.91 -10.40 13.23
C PHE A 103 22.85 -10.63 12.06
N ASP A 104 23.04 -11.89 11.64
CA ASP A 104 23.87 -12.23 10.49
C ASP A 104 23.31 -11.60 9.19
N ASN A 105 22.00 -11.69 8.97
CA ASN A 105 21.36 -11.07 7.80
C ASN A 105 21.48 -9.54 7.80
N ILE A 106 21.32 -8.89 8.95
CA ILE A 106 21.49 -7.42 9.05
C ILE A 106 22.93 -7.03 8.72
N LEU A 107 23.92 -7.75 9.27
CA LEU A 107 25.34 -7.45 9.03
C LEU A 107 25.71 -7.67 7.56
N VAL A 108 25.26 -8.77 6.94
CA VAL A 108 25.46 -9.00 5.51
C VAL A 108 24.83 -7.88 4.68
N GLY A 109 23.59 -7.49 4.99
CA GLY A 109 22.89 -6.41 4.29
C GLY A 109 23.67 -5.08 4.34
N GLN A 110 24.14 -4.70 5.52
CA GLN A 110 24.91 -3.46 5.75
C GLN A 110 26.27 -3.48 5.04
N VAL A 111 26.99 -4.61 5.12
CA VAL A 111 28.28 -4.76 4.44
C VAL A 111 28.08 -4.70 2.92
N THR A 112 27.03 -5.32 2.38
CA THR A 112 26.70 -5.21 0.96
C THR A 112 26.36 -3.77 0.56
N THR A 113 25.53 -3.04 1.33
CA THR A 113 25.23 -1.63 1.04
C THR A 113 26.51 -0.78 1.02
N LEU A 114 27.37 -0.98 2.01
CA LEU A 114 28.62 -0.24 2.16
C LEU A 114 29.59 -0.51 1.01
N LEU A 115 29.75 -1.77 0.59
CA LEU A 115 30.69 -2.15 -0.46
C LEU A 115 30.17 -1.85 -1.88
N SER A 116 28.85 -1.95 -2.10
CA SER A 116 28.24 -1.70 -3.42
C SER A 116 27.98 -0.22 -3.71
N GLY A 117 28.09 0.66 -2.72
CA GLY A 117 27.90 2.11 -2.87
C GLY A 117 26.48 2.52 -3.27
N GLN A 118 25.51 1.62 -3.10
CA GLN A 118 24.09 1.88 -3.38
C GLN A 118 23.39 2.42 -2.13
N GLY A 119 22.36 3.23 -2.29
CA GLY A 119 21.44 3.55 -1.20
C GLY A 119 20.66 2.30 -0.77
N ALA A 120 20.50 2.11 0.54
CA ALA A 120 19.76 1.03 1.24
C ALA A 120 19.51 -0.28 0.46
N SER A 121 20.19 -1.37 0.85
CA SER A 121 19.97 -2.70 0.26
C SER A 121 18.52 -3.18 0.44
N PRO A 122 17.83 -3.67 -0.62
CA PRO A 122 16.50 -4.28 -0.51
C PRO A 122 16.44 -5.45 0.49
N MET A 123 17.56 -6.18 0.62
CA MET A 123 17.75 -7.26 1.60
C MET A 123 17.54 -6.86 3.08
N LEU A 124 17.62 -5.58 3.42
CA LEU A 124 17.42 -5.12 4.80
C LEU A 124 15.99 -4.66 5.07
N VAL A 125 15.22 -4.37 4.01
CA VAL A 125 13.90 -3.72 4.10
C VAL A 125 12.75 -4.72 3.86
N ASP A 126 13.00 -5.79 3.10
CA ASP A 126 12.04 -6.88 2.84
C ASP A 126 12.05 -8.00 3.90
#